data_AF-A0A347TMY4-F1
#
_entry.id   AF-A0A347TMY4-F1
#
_cell.length_a   1.000
_cell.length_b   1.000
_cell.length_c   1.000
_cell.angle_alpha   90.00
_cell.angle_beta   90.00
_cell.angle_gamma   90.00
#
_symmetry.space_group_name_H-M   'P 1'
#
loop_
_entity.id
_entity.type
_entity.pdbx_description
1 polymer ?
#
loop_
_entity_poly.entity_id
_entity_poly.type
_entity_poly.pdbx_seq_one_letter_code
_entity_poly.pdbx_strand_id
1 'polypeptide(L)'
;MIEQTVETMLELIDKMKESIKLDIEDIKQAKHEKLLDRNSEKEEMINEISSLKIKLNDLIINKVKAGEDVDIYRQKVDNLEEELRNLYKLNKELASIVLPVQQMYKEIVDDITKNNGGALLDVKA
;
A
#
# COMPACT_ATOMS: atom_id res chain seq x y z
N MET A 1 9.86 -19.24 -13.67
CA MET A 1 8.95 -18.16 -14.14
C MET A 1 7.77 -17.92 -13.19
N ILE A 2 6.89 -18.91 -12.95
CA ILE A 2 5.82 -18.75 -11.93
C ILE A 2 6.43 -18.48 -10.55
N GLU A 3 7.35 -19.35 -10.14
CA GLU A 3 8.07 -19.23 -8.87
C GLU A 3 8.75 -17.87 -8.68
N GLN A 4 9.56 -17.45 -9.65
CA GLN A 4 10.20 -16.12 -9.66
C GLN A 4 9.17 -14.98 -9.58
N THR A 5 8.03 -15.10 -10.27
CA THR A 5 6.98 -14.07 -10.22
C THR A 5 6.39 -13.97 -8.82
N VAL A 6 6.12 -15.12 -8.17
CA VAL A 6 5.64 -15.16 -6.79
C VAL A 6 6.68 -14.59 -5.83
N GLU A 7 7.95 -14.94 -5.98
CA GLU A 7 9.04 -14.41 -5.15
C GLU A 7 9.18 -12.89 -5.27
N THR A 8 9.18 -12.34 -6.48
CA THR A 8 9.19 -10.88 -6.69
C THR A 8 7.96 -10.21 -6.07
N MET A 9 6.77 -10.81 -6.19
CA MET A 9 5.57 -10.26 -5.55
C MET A 9 5.70 -10.25 -4.02
N LEU A 10 6.24 -11.31 -3.42
CA LEU A 10 6.46 -11.39 -1.97
C LEU A 10 7.46 -10.31 -1.50
N GLU A 11 8.56 -10.12 -2.22
CA GLU A 11 9.54 -9.07 -1.91
C GLU A 11 8.92 -7.66 -1.97
N LEU A 12 8.08 -7.38 -2.97
CA LEU A 12 7.36 -6.10 -3.09
C LEU A 12 6.34 -5.92 -1.97
N ILE A 13 5.63 -6.99 -1.58
CA ILE A 13 4.68 -6.96 -0.47
C ILE A 13 5.40 -6.66 0.85
N ASP A 14 6.58 -7.23 1.08
CA ASP A 14 7.35 -6.99 2.29
C ASP A 14 7.86 -5.55 2.36
N LYS A 15 8.40 -5.03 1.25
CA LYS A 15 8.79 -3.61 1.14
C LYS A 15 7.60 -2.67 1.39
N MET A 16 6.42 -3.00 0.83
CA MET A 16 5.19 -2.25 1.08
C MET A 16 4.81 -2.25 2.56
N LYS A 17 4.88 -3.42 3.23
CA LYS A 17 4.58 -3.52 4.66
C LYS A 17 5.56 -2.71 5.50
N GLU A 18 6.84 -2.73 5.17
CA GLU A 18 7.85 -1.91 5.84
C GLU A 18 7.57 -0.41 5.65
N SER A 19 7.28 0.02 4.43
CA SER A 19 6.91 1.40 4.12
C SER A 19 5.69 1.86 4.93
N ILE A 20 4.64 1.03 5.02
CA ILE A 20 3.46 1.33 5.84
C ILE A 20 3.79 1.39 7.34
N LYS A 21 4.64 0.49 7.86
CA LYS A 21 5.07 0.54 9.27
C LYS A 21 5.83 1.84 9.58
N LEU A 22 6.68 2.29 8.65
CA LEU A 22 7.39 3.56 8.77
C LEU A 22 6.41 4.75 8.73
N ASP A 23 5.39 4.71 7.86
CA ASP A 23 4.33 5.72 7.84
C ASP A 23 3.60 5.81 9.19
N ILE A 24 3.20 4.66 9.75
CA ILE A 24 2.55 4.58 11.05
C ILE A 24 3.42 5.25 12.13
N GLU A 25 4.72 4.95 12.15
CA GLU A 25 5.63 5.50 13.16
C GLU A 25 5.84 7.00 12.97
N ASP A 26 6.02 7.45 11.74
CA ASP A 26 6.22 8.86 11.42
C ASP A 26 4.98 9.70 11.78
N ILE A 27 3.77 9.19 11.53
CA ILE A 27 2.52 9.86 11.92
C ILE A 27 2.42 9.97 13.44
N LYS A 28 2.75 8.89 14.18
CA LYS A 28 2.78 8.92 15.66
C LYS A 28 3.78 9.94 16.20
N GLN A 29 4.89 10.17 15.49
CA GLN A 29 5.90 11.16 15.83
C GLN A 29 5.65 12.55 15.23
N ALA A 30 4.51 12.76 14.54
CA ALA A 30 4.18 13.99 13.82
C ALA A 30 5.23 14.43 12.78
N LYS A 31 5.90 13.47 12.13
CA LYS A 31 6.90 13.68 11.07
C LYS A 31 6.32 13.41 9.69
N HIS A 32 5.82 14.44 9.02
CA HIS A 32 5.04 14.24 7.78
C HIS A 32 5.82 14.37 6.47
N GLU A 33 7.06 14.88 6.49
CA GLU A 33 7.83 15.20 5.28
C GLU A 33 8.08 13.98 4.38
N LYS A 34 8.42 12.83 4.98
CA LYS A 34 8.76 11.61 4.25
C LYS A 34 7.54 10.82 3.74
N LEU A 35 6.32 11.19 4.17
CA LEU A 35 5.10 10.50 3.77
C LEU A 35 4.82 10.71 2.27
N LEU A 36 5.19 11.88 1.72
CA LEU A 36 4.98 12.20 0.31
C LEU A 36 5.86 11.33 -0.59
N ASP A 37 7.17 11.27 -0.31
CA ASP A 37 8.12 10.47 -1.10
C ASP A 37 7.74 8.98 -1.06
N ARG A 38 7.44 8.46 0.13
CA ARG A 38 6.99 7.07 0.29
C ARG A 38 5.65 6.81 -0.38
N ASN A 39 4.79 7.81 -0.61
CA ASN A 39 3.54 7.58 -1.34
C ASN A 39 3.78 7.28 -2.81
N SER A 40 4.73 7.96 -3.46
CA SER A 40 5.11 7.67 -4.86
C SER A 40 5.69 6.26 -4.98
N GLU A 41 6.60 5.87 -4.08
CA GLU A 41 7.15 4.51 -4.05
C GLU A 41 6.07 3.44 -3.84
N LYS A 42 5.10 3.70 -2.94
CA LYS A 42 3.96 2.79 -2.72
C LYS A 42 3.08 2.69 -3.97
N GLU A 43 2.85 3.78 -4.70
CA GLU A 43 2.08 3.74 -5.94
C GLU A 43 2.76 2.87 -7.00
N GLU A 44 4.08 3.01 -7.18
CA GLU A 44 4.88 2.19 -8.08
C GLU A 44 4.78 0.70 -7.71
N MET A 45 4.97 0.36 -6.43
CA MET A 45 4.85 -1.01 -5.95
C MET A 45 3.45 -1.60 -6.16
N ILE A 46 2.38 -0.83 -5.96
CA ILE A 46 0.99 -1.28 -6.21
C ILE A 46 0.80 -1.61 -7.69
N ASN A 47 1.29 -0.75 -8.57
CA ASN A 47 1.20 -0.95 -10.01
C ASN A 47 1.98 -2.19 -10.44
N GLU A 48 3.17 -2.40 -9.88
CA GLU A 48 3.99 -3.57 -10.16
C GLU A 48 3.34 -4.86 -9.65
N ILE A 49 2.87 -4.90 -8.40
CA ILE A 49 2.14 -6.05 -7.84
C ILE A 49 0.91 -6.38 -8.69
N SER A 50 0.17 -5.37 -9.16
CA SER A 50 -1.01 -5.57 -10.01
C SER A 50 -0.66 -6.18 -11.37
N SER A 51 0.43 -5.70 -11.99
CA SER A 51 0.95 -6.24 -13.24
C SER A 51 1.43 -7.70 -13.07
N LEU A 52 2.20 -7.98 -12.01
CA LEU A 52 2.70 -9.32 -11.71
C LEU A 52 1.57 -10.30 -11.42
N LYS A 53 0.48 -9.86 -10.77
CA LYS A 53 -0.72 -10.68 -10.55
C LYS A 53 -1.34 -11.12 -11.89
N ILE A 54 -1.49 -10.20 -12.84
CA ILE A 54 -2.04 -10.53 -14.17
C ILE A 54 -1.13 -11.55 -14.86
N LYS A 55 0.18 -11.28 -14.86
CA LYS A 55 1.19 -12.19 -15.43
C LYS A 55 1.17 -13.58 -14.78
N LEU A 56 1.04 -13.65 -13.45
CA LEU A 56 0.98 -14.92 -12.72
C LEU A 56 -0.23 -15.74 -13.16
N ASN A 57 -1.40 -15.11 -13.28
CA ASN A 57 -2.61 -15.76 -13.77
C ASN A 57 -2.42 -16.32 -15.19
N ASP A 58 -1.86 -15.53 -16.09
CA ASP A 58 -1.60 -15.96 -17.48
C ASP A 58 -0.63 -17.15 -17.53
N LEU A 59 0.43 -17.12 -16.72
CA LEU A 59 1.39 -18.23 -16.63
C LEU A 59 0.74 -19.51 -16.11
N ILE A 60 -0.08 -19.43 -15.06
CA ILE A 60 -0.80 -20.59 -14.51
C ILE A 60 -1.76 -21.17 -15.56
N ILE A 61 -2.57 -20.32 -16.21
CA ILE A 61 -3.51 -20.75 -17.26
C ILE A 61 -2.78 -21.46 -18.40
N ASN A 62 -1.64 -20.92 -18.84
CA ASN A 62 -0.85 -21.52 -19.93
C ASN A 62 -0.29 -22.88 -19.54
N LYS A 63 0.14 -23.05 -18.28
CA LYS A 63 0.63 -24.33 -17.75
C LYS A 63 -0.48 -25.38 -17.67
N VAL A 64 -1.67 -24.99 -17.20
CA VAL A 64 -2.86 -25.86 -17.21
C VAL A 64 -3.22 -26.29 -18.63
N LYS A 65 -3.22 -25.36 -19.60
CA LYS A 65 -3.51 -25.67 -21.01
C LYS A 65 -2.48 -26.61 -21.64
N ALA A 66 -1.22 -26.55 -21.19
CA ALA A 66 -0.17 -27.46 -21.62
C ALA A 66 -0.27 -28.86 -20.97
N GLY A 67 -1.22 -29.08 -20.07
CA GLY A 67 -1.37 -30.32 -19.31
C GLY A 67 -0.30 -30.52 -18.24
N GLU A 68 0.40 -29.45 -17.86
CA GLU A 68 1.38 -29.49 -16.77
C GLU A 68 0.68 -29.43 -15.41
N ASP A 69 1.23 -30.14 -14.43
CA ASP A 69 0.76 -30.09 -13.05
C ASP A 69 1.13 -28.75 -12.41
N VAL A 70 0.10 -27.97 -12.05
CA VAL A 70 0.24 -26.66 -11.40
C VAL A 70 0.12 -26.74 -9.88
N ASP A 71 -0.29 -27.87 -9.32
CA ASP A 71 -0.45 -28.02 -7.87
C ASP A 71 0.89 -27.92 -7.13
N ILE A 72 2.01 -28.14 -7.82
CA ILE A 72 3.36 -27.90 -7.31
C ILE A 72 3.58 -26.45 -6.83
N TYR A 73 2.81 -25.49 -7.33
CA TYR A 73 2.89 -24.08 -6.95
C TYR A 73 1.89 -23.67 -5.86
N ARG A 74 0.94 -24.55 -5.49
CA ARG A 74 -0.19 -24.22 -4.62
C ARG A 74 0.24 -23.57 -3.31
N GLN A 75 1.19 -24.20 -2.60
CA GLN A 75 1.67 -23.69 -1.33
C GLN A 75 2.27 -22.27 -1.42
N LYS A 76 2.97 -21.97 -2.51
CA LYS A 76 3.56 -20.63 -2.75
C LYS A 76 2.48 -19.59 -3.06
N VAL A 77 1.48 -19.98 -3.84
CA VAL A 77 0.33 -19.11 -4.16
C VAL A 77 -0.54 -18.84 -2.92
N ASP A 78 -0.75 -19.86 -2.09
CA ASP A 78 -1.49 -19.73 -0.82
C ASP A 78 -0.76 -18.76 0.13
N ASN A 79 0.56 -18.88 0.24
CA ASN A 79 1.39 -17.95 1.01
C ASN A 79 1.28 -16.52 0.46
N LEU A 80 1.33 -16.35 -0.87
CA LEU A 80 1.15 -15.03 -1.50
C LEU A 80 -0.21 -14.42 -1.16
N GLU A 81 -1.28 -15.22 -1.15
CA GLU A 81 -2.62 -14.76 -0.74
C GLU A 81 -2.64 -14.32 0.73
N GLU A 82 -2.05 -15.11 1.62
CA GLU A 82 -1.94 -14.77 3.04
C GLU A 82 -1.19 -13.44 3.24
N GLU A 83 -0.07 -13.25 2.54
CA GLU A 83 0.74 -12.05 2.66
C GLU A 83 0.06 -10.80 2.11
N LEU A 84 -0.75 -10.92 1.05
CA LEU A 84 -1.63 -9.86 0.56
C LEU A 84 -2.74 -9.52 1.57
N ARG A 85 -3.33 -10.52 2.24
CA ARG A 85 -4.33 -10.30 3.31
C ARG A 85 -3.70 -9.59 4.50
N ASN A 86 -2.47 -9.94 4.86
CA ASN A 86 -1.71 -9.28 5.93
C ASN A 86 -1.39 -7.83 5.56
N LEU A 87 -0.96 -7.57 4.32
CA LEU A 87 -0.76 -6.21 3.82
C LEU A 87 -2.05 -5.37 3.89
N TYR A 88 -3.19 -5.93 3.50
CA TYR A 88 -4.49 -5.24 3.59
C TYR A 88 -4.87 -4.86 5.03
N LYS A 89 -4.63 -5.76 5.99
CA LYS A 89 -4.87 -5.47 7.42
C LYS A 89 -3.98 -4.34 7.92
N LEU A 90 -2.70 -4.36 7.57
CA LEU A 90 -1.76 -3.31 7.95
C LEU A 90 -2.14 -1.96 7.33
N ASN A 91 -2.58 -1.94 6.07
CA ASN A 91 -3.08 -0.71 5.45
C ASN A 91 -4.34 -0.16 6.14
N LYS A 92 -5.23 -1.04 6.61
CA LYS A 92 -6.38 -0.62 7.45
C LYS A 92 -5.94 0.01 8.76
N GLU A 93 -4.91 -0.55 9.39
CA GLU A 93 -4.34 0.02 10.61
C GLU A 93 -3.80 1.43 10.36
N LEU A 94 -3.00 1.62 9.30
CA LEU A 94 -2.55 2.95 8.89
C LEU A 94 -3.72 3.91 8.69
N ALA A 95 -4.76 3.52 7.95
CA ALA A 95 -5.94 4.35 7.72
C ALA A 95 -6.64 4.74 9.03
N SER A 96 -6.73 3.83 10.00
CA SER A 96 -7.33 4.10 11.32
C SER A 96 -6.59 5.15 12.13
N ILE A 97 -5.31 5.40 11.82
CA ILE A 97 -4.46 6.41 12.46
C ILE A 97 -4.47 7.72 11.64
N VAL A 98 -4.30 7.61 10.31
CA VAL A 98 -4.23 8.76 9.40
C VAL A 98 -5.53 9.57 9.42
N LEU A 99 -6.68 8.90 9.33
CA LEU A 99 -7.97 9.60 9.14
C LEU A 99 -8.34 10.50 10.33
N PRO A 100 -8.21 10.06 11.60
CA PRO A 100 -8.41 10.96 12.74
C PRO A 100 -7.43 12.13 12.77
N VAL A 101 -6.16 11.91 12.43
CA VAL A 101 -5.14 12.96 12.40
C VAL A 101 -5.48 14.02 11.34
N GLN A 102 -5.90 13.60 10.14
CA GLN A 102 -6.35 14.50 9.09
C GLN A 102 -7.58 15.31 9.52
N GLN A 103 -8.55 14.67 10.17
CA GLN A 103 -9.75 15.35 10.69
C GLN A 103 -9.38 16.40 11.75
N MET A 104 -8.47 16.07 12.67
CA MET A 104 -7.98 17.00 13.70
C MET A 104 -7.31 18.23 13.06
N TYR A 105 -6.45 18.06 12.06
CA TYR A 105 -5.83 19.19 11.35
C TYR A 105 -6.86 20.07 10.64
N LYS A 106 -7.88 19.45 10.03
CA LYS A 106 -8.98 20.19 9.38
C LYS A 106 -9.76 21.03 10.38
N GLU A 107 -10.10 20.48 11.54
CA GLU A 107 -10.81 21.20 12.60
C GLU A 107 -9.98 22.39 13.12
N ILE A 108 -8.67 22.21 13.32
CA ILE A 108 -7.76 23.29 13.73
C ILE A 108 -7.74 24.42 12.68
N VAL A 109 -7.64 24.08 11.40
CA VAL A 109 -7.66 25.07 10.31
C VAL A 109 -9.01 25.80 10.25
N ASP A 110 -10.11 25.06 10.32
CA ASP A 110 -11.46 25.63 10.31
C ASP A 110 -11.67 26.60 11.49
N ASP A 111 -11.17 26.25 12.69
CA ASP A 111 -11.26 27.10 13.87
C ASP A 111 -10.39 28.36 13.74
N ILE A 112 -9.17 28.25 13.21
CA ILE A 112 -8.32 29.41 12.89
C ILE A 112 -9.02 30.33 11.88
N THR A 113 -9.60 29.77 10.81
CA THR A 113 -10.29 30.54 9.76
C THR A 113 -11.54 31.25 10.30
N LYS A 114 -12.32 30.59 11.16
CA LYS A 114 -13.51 31.18 11.82
C LYS A 114 -13.12 32.31 12.78
N ASN A 115 -12.10 32.08 13.62
CA ASN A 115 -11.66 33.05 14.62
C ASN A 115 -10.93 34.26 14.01
N ASN A 116 -10.31 34.10 12.84
CA ASN A 116 -9.63 35.18 12.11
C ASN A 116 -10.50 35.88 11.06
N GLY A 117 -11.83 35.68 11.08
CA GLY A 117 -12.77 36.52 10.34
C GLY A 117 -12.79 36.33 8.81
N GLY A 118 -12.58 35.11 8.30
CA GLY A 118 -12.87 34.79 6.89
C GLY A 118 -11.92 35.43 5.86
N ALA A 119 -10.72 35.87 6.26
CA ALA A 119 -9.67 36.14 5.28
C ALA A 119 -9.16 34.79 4.76
N LEU A 120 -9.67 34.39 3.58
CA LEU A 120 -9.05 33.36 2.74
C LEU A 120 -7.56 33.66 2.63
N LEU A 121 -6.74 32.95 3.40
CA LEU A 121 -5.38 32.69 2.98
C LEU A 121 -5.52 31.76 1.79
N ASP A 122 -5.62 32.37 0.60
CA ASP A 122 -5.44 31.71 -0.69
C ASP A 122 -3.98 31.23 -0.72
N VAL A 123 -3.71 30.11 -0.03
CA VAL A 123 -2.44 29.40 -0.15
C VAL A 123 -2.51 28.66 -1.48
N LYS A 124 -2.28 29.41 -2.55
CA LYS A 124 -1.95 28.84 -3.86
C LYS A 124 -0.50 28.41 -3.85
N ALA A 125 -0.33 27.12 -4.17
CA ALA A 125 0.78 26.44 -4.83
C ALA A 125 2.20 26.74 -4.33
#